data_AF-A0A1H1VCM4-F1
#
_entry.id   AF-A0A1H1VCM4-F1
#
_cell.length_a   1.000
_cell.length_b   1.000
_cell.length_c   1.000
_cell.angle_alpha   90.00
_cell.angle_beta   90.00
_cell.angle_gamma   90.00
#
_symmetry.space_group_name_H-M   'P 1'
#
loop_
_entity.id
_entity.type
_entity.pdbx_description
1 polymer ?
#
loop_
_entity_poly.entity_id
_entity_poly.type
_entity_poly.pdbx_seq_one_letter_code
_entity_poly.pdbx_strand_id
1 'polypeptide(L)'
;MSHEKGVLDTSAVLRLHELEPGDLPIDSAITAVTLAELSVGPLLAQDDEVRAARLSQVQRAETDYGEPIPFGVEAARAFAQVAADIRRSGRKPAARAFDALIAATAKAAGLPLYTFNAADLRGVTGLEIVALPPEHNT
;
A
#
# COMPACT_ATOMS: atom_id res chain seq x y z
N MET A 1 2.23 17.85 7.70
CA MET A 1 1.33 17.52 8.83
C MET A 1 0.90 16.09 8.64
N SER A 2 0.90 15.28 9.70
CA SER A 2 0.43 13.89 9.61
C SER A 2 -1.10 13.85 9.52
N HIS A 3 -1.63 12.98 8.66
CA HIS A 3 -3.08 12.79 8.51
C HIS A 3 -3.63 12.01 9.71
N GLU A 4 -4.89 12.26 10.09
CA GLU A 4 -5.54 11.48 11.16
C GLU A 4 -5.59 9.99 10.81
N LYS A 5 -5.88 9.66 9.54
CA LYS A 5 -5.88 8.29 9.04
C LYS A 5 -5.31 8.22 7.63
N GLY A 6 -4.61 7.14 7.31
CA GLY A 6 -4.06 6.92 5.97
C GLY A 6 -3.87 5.44 5.65
N VAL A 7 -3.86 5.12 4.36
CA VAL A 7 -3.58 3.77 3.87
C VAL A 7 -2.08 3.64 3.60
N LEU A 8 -1.46 2.61 4.17
CA LEU A 8 -0.11 2.19 3.82
C LEU A 8 -0.20 1.15 2.69
N ASP A 9 0.51 1.37 1.59
CA ASP A 9 0.66 0.32 0.58
C ASP A 9 1.64 -0.77 1.03
N THR A 10 1.78 -1.83 0.23
CA THR A 10 2.65 -2.95 0.55
C THR A 10 4.12 -2.53 0.68
N SER A 11 4.57 -1.56 -0.13
CA SER A 11 5.94 -1.04 -0.04
C SER A 11 6.20 -0.34 1.30
N ALA A 12 5.23 0.44 1.78
CA ALA A 12 5.29 1.13 3.07
C ALA A 12 5.35 0.14 4.23
N VAL A 13 4.50 -0.90 4.21
CA VAL A 13 4.48 -1.92 5.27
C VAL A 13 5.78 -2.71 5.32
N LEU A 14 6.33 -3.11 4.17
CA LEU A 14 7.58 -3.89 4.10
C LEU A 14 8.80 -3.10 4.60
N ARG A 15 8.78 -1.78 4.41
CA ARG A 15 9.89 -0.87 4.73
C ARG A 15 9.57 0.02 5.94
N LEU A 16 8.64 -0.41 6.79
CA LEU A 16 8.21 0.36 7.96
C LEU A 16 9.37 0.72 8.90
N HIS A 17 10.39 -0.15 8.97
CA HIS A 17 11.58 0.06 9.79
C HIS A 17 12.47 1.23 9.33
N GLU A 18 12.24 1.77 8.13
CA GLU A 18 12.98 2.92 7.58
C GLU A 18 12.29 4.27 7.84
N LEU A 19 11.08 4.24 8.42
CA LEU A 19 10.20 5.39 8.57
C LEU A 19 10.20 5.90 10.01
N GLU A 20 10.20 7.22 10.15
CA GLU A 20 10.00 7.88 11.44
C GLU A 20 8.50 8.01 11.73
N PRO A 21 8.07 8.11 13.01
CA PRO A 21 6.66 8.30 13.34
C PRO A 21 6.01 9.52 12.66
N GLY A 22 6.80 10.55 12.34
CA GLY A 22 6.34 11.74 11.62
C GLY A 22 6.03 11.52 10.14
N ASP A 23 6.52 10.43 9.55
CA ASP A 23 6.30 10.06 8.14
C ASP A 23 4.97 9.34 7.92
N LEU A 24 4.34 8.86 8.99
CA LEU A 24 3.14 8.03 8.98
C LEU A 24 1.89 8.83 9.39
N PRO A 25 0.67 8.40 9.00
CA PRO A 25 -0.57 8.92 9.57
C PRO A 25 -0.70 8.53 11.05
N ILE A 26 -1.52 9.26 11.80
CA ILE A 26 -1.80 8.97 13.22
C ILE A 26 -2.42 7.56 13.37
N ASP A 27 -3.36 7.23 12.49
CA ASP A 27 -3.97 5.90 12.36
C ASP A 27 -3.63 5.29 10.99
N SER A 28 -2.85 4.21 11.00
CA SER A 28 -2.46 3.51 9.78
C SER A 28 -3.41 2.35 9.50
N ALA A 29 -3.91 2.28 8.27
CA ALA A 29 -4.70 1.16 7.76
C ALA A 29 -3.99 0.51 6.57
N ILE A 30 -4.29 -0.75 6.32
CA ILE A 30 -3.91 -1.46 5.10
C ILE A 30 -5.14 -1.91 4.34
N THR A 31 -4.96 -2.29 3.07
CA THR A 31 -6.03 -2.90 2.28
C THR A 31 -5.96 -4.42 2.34
N ALA A 32 -7.06 -5.11 2.05
CA ALA A 32 -7.05 -6.56 1.90
C ALA A 32 -6.10 -7.03 0.79
N VAL A 33 -5.84 -6.17 -0.22
CA VAL A 33 -4.87 -6.43 -1.28
C VAL A 33 -3.45 -6.42 -0.74
N THR A 34 -3.12 -5.45 0.13
CA THR A 34 -1.83 -5.39 0.84
C THR A 34 -1.60 -6.63 1.69
N LEU A 35 -2.62 -7.06 2.46
CA LEU A 35 -2.53 -8.30 3.23
C LEU A 35 -2.32 -9.53 2.33
N ALA A 36 -3.01 -9.59 1.18
CA ALA A 36 -2.83 -10.66 0.21
C ALA A 36 -1.39 -10.71 -0.34
N GLU A 37 -0.80 -9.56 -0.69
CA GLU A 37 0.58 -9.49 -1.16
C GLU A 37 1.59 -9.96 -0.09
N LEU A 38 1.41 -9.53 1.16
CA LEU A 38 2.24 -9.99 2.28
C LEU A 38 2.12 -11.51 2.50
N SER A 39 0.91 -12.06 2.34
CA SER A 39 0.61 -13.48 2.56
C SER A 39 1.21 -14.40 1.50
N VAL A 40 1.48 -13.91 0.29
CA VAL A 40 2.16 -14.69 -0.77
C VAL A 40 3.63 -14.93 -0.42
N GLY A 41 4.30 -13.95 0.19
CA GLY A 41 5.73 -13.98 0.47
C GLY A 41 6.21 -15.24 1.20
N PRO A 42 5.62 -15.63 2.34
CA PRO A 42 6.00 -16.85 3.07
C PRO A 42 5.83 -18.13 2.24
N LEU A 43 4.78 -18.22 1.43
CA LEU A 43 4.48 -19.42 0.64
C LEU A 43 5.47 -19.64 -0.51
N LEU A 44 6.11 -18.58 -0.98
CA LEU A 44 7.15 -18.64 -2.02
C LEU A 44 8.58 -18.69 -1.47
N ALA A 45 8.75 -18.61 -0.15
CA ALA A 45 10.07 -18.64 0.47
C ALA A 45 10.67 -20.06 0.41
N GLN A 46 11.89 -20.16 -0.15
CA GLN A 46 12.61 -21.43 -0.30
C GLN A 46 13.37 -21.84 0.97
N ASP A 47 13.66 -20.88 1.84
CA ASP A 47 14.41 -21.06 3.08
C ASP A 47 13.51 -20.80 4.29
N ASP A 48 13.71 -21.58 5.36
CA ASP A 48 12.92 -21.57 6.59
C ASP A 48 13.04 -20.24 7.35
N GLU A 49 14.22 -19.61 7.35
CA GLU A 49 14.48 -18.32 7.99
C GLU A 49 13.72 -17.20 7.27
N VAL A 50 13.82 -17.16 5.94
CA VAL A 50 13.08 -16.18 5.12
C VAL A 50 11.57 -16.37 5.27
N ARG A 51 11.11 -17.63 5.32
CA ARG A 51 9.69 -17.93 5.53
C ARG A 51 9.20 -17.46 6.90
N ALA A 52 9.97 -17.72 7.97
CA ALA A 52 9.63 -17.28 9.32
C ALA A 52 9.59 -15.75 9.42
N ALA A 53 10.57 -15.04 8.83
CA ALA A 53 10.59 -13.59 8.81
C ALA A 53 9.35 -13.00 8.10
N ARG A 54 8.99 -13.53 6.93
CA ARG A 54 7.80 -13.07 6.19
C ARG A 54 6.50 -13.42 6.89
N LEU A 55 6.42 -14.58 7.56
CA LEU A 55 5.23 -14.94 8.33
C LEU A 55 5.03 -14.00 9.52
N SER A 56 6.13 -13.62 10.19
CA SER A 56 6.12 -12.61 11.24
C SER A 56 5.63 -11.25 10.74
N GLN A 57 5.98 -10.86 9.50
CA GLN A 57 5.46 -9.64 8.87
C GLN A 57 3.94 -9.69 8.67
N VAL A 58 3.39 -10.82 8.20
CA VAL A 58 1.93 -11.00 8.03
C VAL A 58 1.21 -10.89 9.38
N GLN A 59 1.68 -11.62 10.39
CA GLN A 59 1.07 -11.61 11.73
C GLN A 59 1.10 -10.22 12.38
N ARG A 60 2.20 -9.50 12.19
CA ARG A 60 2.32 -8.11 12.65
C ARG A 60 1.31 -7.22 11.95
N ALA A 61 1.16 -7.34 10.62
CA ALA A 61 0.19 -6.55 9.88
C ALA A 61 -1.26 -6.81 10.37
N GLU A 62 -1.62 -8.06 10.63
CA GLU A 62 -2.94 -8.43 11.17
C GLU A 62 -3.18 -7.91 12.60
N THR A 63 -2.11 -7.79 13.40
CA THR A 63 -2.19 -7.31 14.78
C THR A 63 -2.23 -5.78 14.85
N ASP A 64 -1.37 -5.11 14.08
CA ASP A 64 -1.10 -3.67 14.23
C ASP A 64 -2.12 -2.79 13.48
N TYR A 65 -2.68 -3.28 12.37
CA TYR A 65 -3.57 -2.48 11.50
C TYR A 65 -5.05 -2.84 11.60
N GLY A 66 -5.40 -3.86 12.38
CA GLY A 66 -6.78 -4.34 12.52
C GLY A 66 -7.35 -4.94 11.21
N GLU A 67 -8.67 -4.86 11.04
CA GLU A 67 -9.36 -5.40 9.86
C GLU A 67 -8.95 -4.62 8.59
N PRO A 68 -8.35 -5.27 7.57
CA PRO A 68 -7.97 -4.61 6.33
C PRO A 68 -9.17 -4.07 5.56
N ILE A 69 -8.99 -2.93 4.89
CA ILE A 69 -10.06 -2.34 4.07
C ILE A 69 -10.34 -3.27 2.87
N PRO A 70 -11.58 -3.77 2.70
CA PRO A 70 -11.90 -4.70 1.63
C PRO A 70 -11.95 -4.00 0.27
N PHE A 71 -11.57 -4.73 -0.78
CA PHE A 71 -11.84 -4.29 -2.15
C PHE A 71 -13.32 -4.51 -2.50
N GLY A 72 -14.14 -3.51 -2.21
CA GLY A 72 -15.59 -3.51 -2.43
C GLY A 72 -16.03 -2.94 -3.77
N VAL A 73 -17.35 -2.76 -3.93
CA VAL A 73 -17.98 -2.26 -5.18
C VAL A 73 -17.52 -0.83 -5.50
N GLU A 74 -17.38 0.01 -4.49
CA GLU A 74 -16.94 1.39 -4.59
C GLU A 74 -15.48 1.45 -5.09
N ALA A 75 -14.61 0.61 -4.53
CA ALA A 75 -13.23 0.45 -4.98
C ALA A 75 -13.16 -0.07 -6.43
N ALA A 76 -14.01 -1.04 -6.79
CA ALA A 76 -14.09 -1.54 -8.16
C ALA A 76 -14.51 -0.46 -9.18
N ARG A 77 -15.42 0.45 -8.81
CA ARG A 77 -15.77 1.61 -9.65
C ARG A 77 -14.62 2.61 -9.74
N ALA A 78 -13.95 2.89 -8.62
CA ALA A 78 -12.79 3.78 -8.58
C ALA A 78 -11.62 3.24 -9.41
N PHE A 79 -11.44 1.91 -9.45
CA PHE A 79 -10.36 1.23 -10.17
C PHE A 79 -10.32 1.56 -11.66
N ALA A 80 -11.47 1.62 -12.33
CA ALA A 80 -11.51 1.95 -13.76
C ALA A 80 -10.89 3.34 -14.04
N GLN A 81 -11.18 4.32 -13.18
CA GLN A 81 -10.60 5.66 -13.28
C GLN A 81 -9.11 5.65 -12.95
N VAL A 82 -8.71 4.98 -11.86
CA VAL A 82 -7.30 4.86 -11.43
C VAL A 82 -6.46 4.21 -12.55
N ALA A 83 -6.92 3.10 -13.10
CA ALA A 83 -6.23 2.40 -14.20
C ALA A 83 -6.12 3.27 -15.46
N ALA A 84 -7.16 4.04 -15.78
CA ALA A 84 -7.13 4.98 -16.91
C ALA A 84 -6.13 6.13 -16.68
N ASP A 85 -6.07 6.67 -15.45
CA ASP A 85 -5.12 7.72 -15.06
C ASP A 85 -3.68 7.23 -15.16
N ILE A 86 -3.37 6.07 -14.57
CA ILE A 86 -2.04 5.45 -14.61
C ILE A 86 -1.62 5.14 -16.05
N ARG A 87 -2.54 4.68 -16.91
CA ARG A 87 -2.23 4.40 -18.31
C ARG A 87 -1.90 5.68 -19.09
N ARG A 88 -2.62 6.78 -18.82
CA ARG A 88 -2.37 8.08 -19.48
C ARG A 88 -1.01 8.67 -19.11
N SER A 89 -0.46 8.37 -17.92
CA SER A 89 0.86 8.83 -17.51
C SER A 89 2.03 8.06 -18.17
N GLY A 90 1.75 7.13 -19.10
CA GLY A 90 2.76 6.47 -19.94
C GLY A 90 3.55 5.35 -19.26
N ARG A 91 3.07 4.84 -18.12
CA ARG A 91 3.77 3.82 -17.30
C ARG A 91 3.36 2.38 -17.71
N LYS A 92 4.30 1.42 -17.66
CA LYS A 92 4.08 0.00 -18.06
C LYS A 92 3.01 -0.73 -17.20
N PRO A 93 2.19 -1.65 -17.77
CA PRO A 93 0.92 -2.08 -17.17
C PRO A 93 0.96 -3.28 -16.20
N ALA A 94 1.86 -4.26 -16.39
CA ALA A 94 1.70 -5.57 -15.73
C ALA A 94 2.16 -5.61 -14.27
N ALA A 95 3.17 -4.82 -13.90
CA ALA A 95 3.76 -4.83 -12.55
C ALA A 95 2.93 -4.07 -11.50
N ARG A 96 1.75 -3.53 -11.85
CA ARG A 96 1.04 -2.51 -11.06
C ARG A 96 -0.46 -2.79 -10.85
N ALA A 97 -0.90 -4.02 -11.14
CA ALA A 97 -2.31 -4.36 -10.94
C ALA A 97 -2.71 -4.24 -9.46
N PHE A 98 -1.85 -4.69 -8.54
CA PHE A 98 -2.08 -4.55 -7.10
C PHE A 98 -1.99 -3.08 -6.64
N ASP A 99 -1.01 -2.31 -7.09
CA ASP A 99 -0.93 -0.87 -6.80
C ASP A 99 -2.22 -0.13 -7.19
N ALA A 100 -2.78 -0.44 -8.37
CA ALA A 100 -4.03 0.16 -8.82
C ALA A 100 -5.24 -0.26 -7.97
N LEU A 101 -5.28 -1.51 -7.50
CA LEU A 101 -6.33 -1.99 -6.58
C LEU A 101 -6.21 -1.35 -5.20
N ILE A 102 -4.99 -1.21 -4.66
CA ILE A 102 -4.72 -0.51 -3.40
C ILE A 102 -5.13 0.96 -3.51
N ALA A 103 -4.67 1.65 -4.57
CA ALA A 103 -5.02 3.04 -4.83
C ALA A 103 -6.53 3.25 -5.01
N ALA A 104 -7.21 2.33 -5.70
CA ALA A 104 -8.66 2.37 -5.84
C ALA A 104 -9.38 2.19 -4.50
N THR A 105 -8.87 1.31 -3.64
CA THR A 105 -9.42 1.07 -2.29
C THR A 105 -9.24 2.31 -1.41
N ALA A 106 -8.03 2.89 -1.37
CA ALA A 106 -7.75 4.11 -0.64
C ALA A 106 -8.62 5.29 -1.12
N LYS A 107 -8.74 5.44 -2.44
CA LYS A 107 -9.61 6.45 -3.07
C LYS A 107 -11.08 6.28 -2.68
N ALA A 108 -11.60 5.06 -2.73
CA ALA A 108 -12.98 4.77 -2.35
C ALA A 108 -13.23 5.01 -0.86
N ALA A 109 -12.24 4.76 -0.01
CA ALA A 109 -12.28 5.06 1.42
C ALA A 109 -12.10 6.55 1.75
N GLY A 110 -11.72 7.38 0.77
CA GLY A 110 -11.42 8.79 0.98
C GLY A 110 -10.17 9.03 1.84
N LEU A 111 -9.21 8.11 1.80
CA LEU A 111 -7.99 8.16 2.61
C LEU A 111 -6.75 8.45 1.76
N PRO A 112 -5.77 9.21 2.27
CA PRO A 112 -4.49 9.40 1.62
C PRO A 112 -3.71 8.08 1.53
N LEU A 113 -2.99 7.87 0.43
CA LEU A 113 -2.16 6.69 0.20
C LEU A 113 -0.68 7.03 0.41
N TYR A 114 -0.06 6.36 1.39
CA TYR A 114 1.36 6.46 1.70
C TYR A 114 2.11 5.35 0.97
N THR A 115 3.13 5.73 0.20
CA THR A 115 3.85 4.80 -0.67
C THR A 115 5.27 5.28 -0.99
N PHE A 116 6.20 4.33 -1.13
CA PHE A 116 7.52 4.60 -1.72
C PHE A 116 7.47 4.68 -3.25
N ASN A 117 6.37 4.25 -3.86
CA ASN A 117 6.16 4.20 -5.30
C ASN A 117 5.27 5.36 -5.78
N ALA A 118 5.25 6.50 -5.08
CA ALA A 118 4.39 7.64 -5.40
C ALA A 118 4.49 8.10 -6.87
N ALA A 119 5.68 7.98 -7.47
CA ALA A 119 5.92 8.30 -8.88
C ALA A 119 5.06 7.47 -9.85
N ASP A 120 4.68 6.26 -9.48
CA ASP A 120 3.89 5.33 -10.29
C ASP A 120 2.39 5.64 -10.25
N LEU A 121 1.94 6.37 -9.23
CA LEU A 121 0.55 6.75 -9.02
C LEU A 121 0.28 8.23 -9.36
N ARG A 122 1.31 8.96 -9.83
CA ARG A 122 1.16 10.36 -10.24
C ARG A 122 0.05 10.52 -11.28
N GLY A 123 -0.86 11.46 -11.01
CA GLY A 123 -1.95 11.81 -11.91
C GLY A 123 -3.26 11.06 -11.66
N VAL A 124 -3.32 10.17 -10.66
CA VAL A 124 -4.59 9.59 -10.21
C VAL A 124 -5.47 10.71 -9.62
N THR A 125 -6.59 10.98 -10.28
CA THR A 125 -7.47 12.09 -9.89
C THR A 125 -8.25 11.72 -8.65
N GLY A 126 -8.33 12.61 -7.66
CA GLY A 126 -9.14 12.41 -6.45
C GLY A 126 -8.58 11.37 -5.48
N LEU A 127 -7.28 11.07 -5.57
CA LEU A 127 -6.53 10.34 -4.56
C LEU A 127 -5.37 11.22 -4.11
N GLU A 128 -5.29 11.48 -2.80
CA GLU A 128 -4.09 12.08 -2.23
C GLU A 128 -3.00 11.03 -2.10
N ILE A 129 -1.81 11.34 -2.62
CA ILE A 129 -0.65 10.45 -2.58
C ILE A 129 0.42 11.14 -1.74
N VAL A 130 0.80 10.48 -0.65
CA VAL A 130 1.88 10.91 0.24
C VAL A 130 3.12 10.09 -0.10
N ALA A 131 4.13 10.77 -0.64
CA ALA A 131 5.41 10.14 -0.94
C ALA A 131 6.20 9.95 0.36
N LEU A 132 6.59 8.70 0.64
CA LEU A 132 7.46 8.39 1.77
C LEU A 132 8.92 8.77 1.45
N PRO A 133 9.69 9.23 2.45
CA PRO A 133 11.09 9.58 2.25
C PRO A 133 11.91 8.34 1.84
N PRO A 134 12.95 8.47 1.03
CA PRO A 134 13.91 7.38 0.85
C PRO A 134 14.64 7.07 2.17
N GLU A 135 15.27 5.90 2.24
CA GLU A 135 15.96 5.38 3.44
C GLU A 135 16.81 6.46 4.14
N HIS A 136 16.60 6.63 5.45
CA HIS A 136 17.43 7.48 6.29
C HIS A 136 18.77 6.79 6.52
N ASN A 137 19.79 7.10 5.70
CA ASN A 137 21.17 6.69 5.99
C ASN A 137 21.58 7.29 7.35
N THR A 138 21.60 6.44 8.38
CA THR A 138 22.14 6.76 9.70
C THR A 138 23.61 6.36 9.76
#